data_AF-A0A3R7SE11-F1
#
_entry.id   AF-A0A3R7SE11-F1
#
_cell.length_a   1.000
_cell.length_b   1.000
_cell.length_c   1.000
_cell.angle_alpha   90.00
_cell.angle_beta   90.00
_cell.angle_gamma   90.00
#
_symmetry.space_group_name_H-M   'P 1'
#
loop_
_entity.id
_entity.type
_entity.pdbx_description
1 polymer ?
#
loop_
_entity_poly.entity_id
_entity_poly.type
_entity_poly.pdbx_seq_one_letter_code
_entity_poly.pdbx_strand_id
1 'polypeptide(L)'
;MKNFFKILAFYLLSMLFVSDATADEWAKQDCLEYEQMIGGLVWLSGETLEMSDKARKAEKEEEAKELFDASFALSQMASNHTNVYAQFCD
;
A
#
# COMPACT_ATOMS: atom_id res chain seq x y z
N MET A 1 7.41 -26.53 -42.74
CA MET A 1 8.18 -25.26 -42.60
C MET A 1 7.31 -24.00 -42.69
N LYS A 2 6.33 -23.88 -43.61
CA LYS A 2 5.51 -22.66 -43.77
C LYS A 2 4.77 -22.17 -42.51
N ASN A 3 4.27 -23.08 -41.68
CA ASN A 3 3.55 -22.71 -40.45
C ASN A 3 4.47 -22.27 -39.32
N PHE A 4 5.71 -22.77 -39.29
CA PHE A 4 6.71 -22.39 -38.29
C PHE A 4 7.13 -20.93 -38.46
N PHE A 5 7.34 -20.48 -39.71
CA PHE A 5 7.62 -19.07 -40.01
C PHE A 5 6.48 -18.14 -39.59
N LYS A 6 5.22 -18.57 -39.71
CA LYS A 6 4.06 -17.78 -39.26
C LYS A 6 3.98 -17.67 -37.74
N ILE A 7 4.24 -18.76 -37.02
CA ILE A 7 4.27 -18.78 -35.55
C ILE A 7 5.43 -17.94 -35.03
N LEU A 8 6.60 -18.05 -35.64
CA LEU A 8 7.78 -17.25 -35.28
C LEU A 8 7.55 -15.76 -35.55
N ALA A 9 6.92 -15.41 -36.68
CA ALA A 9 6.56 -14.03 -36.99
C ALA A 9 5.53 -13.48 -36.00
N PHE A 10 4.56 -14.28 -35.57
CA PHE A 10 3.59 -13.88 -34.55
C PHE A 10 4.25 -13.65 -33.18
N TYR A 11 5.20 -14.52 -32.79
CA TYR A 11 5.99 -14.35 -31.57
C TYR A 11 6.87 -13.09 -31.60
N LEU A 12 7.58 -12.85 -32.70
CA LEU A 12 8.39 -11.64 -32.88
C LEU A 12 7.53 -10.38 -32.89
N LEU A 13 6.35 -10.43 -33.52
CA LEU A 13 5.40 -9.32 -33.54
C LEU A 13 4.82 -9.04 -32.15
N SER A 14 4.54 -10.08 -31.34
CA SER A 14 4.08 -9.88 -29.95
C SER A 14 5.12 -9.22 -29.05
N MET A 15 6.41 -9.45 -29.29
CA MET A 15 7.48 -8.77 -28.54
C MET A 15 7.59 -7.27 -28.88
N LEU A 16 7.06 -6.81 -30.02
CA LEU A 16 7.01 -5.39 -30.40
C LEU A 16 5.84 -4.63 -29.75
N PHE A 17 4.88 -5.35 -29.17
CA PHE A 17 3.71 -4.77 -28.48
C PHE A 17 3.78 -4.94 -26.96
N VAL A 18 4.95 -5.31 -26.42
CA VAL A 18 5.20 -5.18 -24.98
C VAL A 18 5.42 -3.70 -24.70
N SER A 19 4.32 -2.96 -24.53
CA SER A 19 4.36 -1.68 -23.87
C SER A 19 4.86 -1.92 -22.45
N ASP A 20 5.87 -1.17 -22.03
CA ASP A 20 6.20 -1.07 -20.62
C ASP A 20 4.94 -0.50 -19.95
N ALA A 21 4.14 -1.37 -19.32
CA ALA A 21 2.96 -0.96 -18.58
C ALA A 21 3.44 -0.44 -17.22
N THR A 22 4.33 0.54 -17.23
CA THR A 22 4.52 1.42 -16.08
C THR A 22 3.16 2.08 -15.87
N ALA A 23 2.54 1.84 -14.72
CA ALA A 23 1.40 2.65 -14.34
C ALA A 23 1.82 4.12 -14.46
N ASP A 24 1.01 4.95 -15.11
CA ASP A 24 1.30 6.37 -15.19
C ASP A 24 1.48 6.90 -13.76
N GLU A 25 2.63 7.54 -13.50
CA GLU A 25 2.90 8.23 -12.24
C GLU A 25 1.73 9.15 -11.92
N TRP A 26 1.29 9.14 -10.66
CA TRP A 26 0.23 10.02 -10.21
C TRP A 26 0.69 11.48 -10.20
N ALA A 27 -0.26 12.41 -10.26
CA ALA A 27 0.08 13.81 -10.14
C ALA A 27 0.73 14.07 -8.77
N LYS A 28 1.78 14.90 -8.75
CA LYS A 28 2.51 15.22 -7.50
C LYS A 28 1.62 15.69 -6.36
N GLN A 29 0.55 16.42 -6.67
CA GLN A 29 -0.42 16.88 -5.67
C GLN A 29 -1.19 15.71 -5.04
N ASP A 30 -1.61 14.74 -5.87
CA ASP A 30 -2.30 13.53 -5.40
C ASP A 30 -1.37 12.69 -4.53
N CYS A 31 -0.09 12.56 -4.91
CA CYS A 31 0.92 11.91 -4.10
C CYS A 31 1.12 12.60 -2.74
N LEU A 32 1.20 13.93 -2.69
CA LEU A 32 1.34 14.66 -1.43
C LEU A 32 0.13 14.45 -0.50
N GLU A 33 -1.08 14.50 -1.05
CA GLU A 33 -2.30 14.25 -0.28
C GLU A 33 -2.36 12.80 0.23
N TYR A 34 -1.92 11.85 -0.59
CA TYR A 34 -1.86 10.44 -0.24
C TYR A 34 -0.81 10.16 0.85
N GLU A 35 0.37 10.77 0.76
CA GLU A 35 1.42 10.71 1.79
C GLU A 35 0.91 11.24 3.13
N GLN A 36 0.19 12.36 3.12
CA GLN A 36 -0.41 12.94 4.33
C GLN A 36 -1.46 12.01 4.94
N MET A 37 -2.27 11.34 4.12
CA MET A 37 -3.23 10.33 4.59
C MET A 37 -2.50 9.15 5.25
N ILE A 38 -1.44 8.63 4.63
CA ILE A 38 -0.59 7.57 5.20
C ILE A 38 0.00 8.02 6.54
N GLY A 39 0.56 9.23 6.59
CA GLY A 39 1.08 9.83 7.82
C GLY A 39 0.02 9.95 8.91
N GLY A 40 -1.21 10.31 8.54
CA GLY A 40 -2.36 10.34 9.45
C GLY A 40 -2.70 8.97 10.04
N LEU A 41 -2.66 7.91 9.23
CA LEU A 41 -2.87 6.53 9.72
C LEU A 41 -1.77 6.10 10.71
N VAL A 42 -0.51 6.42 10.40
CA VAL A 42 0.63 6.13 11.31
C VAL A 42 0.47 6.88 12.63
N TRP A 43 0.15 8.18 12.57
CA TRP A 43 -0.05 9.00 13.77
C TRP A 43 -1.20 8.47 14.63
N LEU A 44 -2.37 8.20 14.04
CA LEU A 44 -3.52 7.63 14.75
C LEU A 44 -3.22 6.25 15.34
N SER A 45 -2.47 5.41 14.63
CA SER A 45 -2.01 4.11 15.16
C SER A 45 -1.17 4.29 16.43
N GLY A 46 -0.23 5.24 16.44
CA GLY A 46 0.59 5.56 17.61
C GLY A 46 -0.21 6.08 18.79
N GLU A 47 -1.09 7.05 18.58
CA GLU A 47 -1.99 7.58 19.63
C GLU A 47 -2.86 6.48 20.23
N THR A 48 -3.43 5.62 19.39
CA THR A 48 -4.29 4.51 19.85
C THR A 48 -3.49 3.47 20.63
N LEU A 49 -2.23 3.21 20.27
CA LEU A 49 -1.34 2.34 21.04
C LEU A 49 -1.05 2.92 22.43
N GLU A 50 -0.80 4.23 22.50
CA GLU A 50 -0.61 4.91 23.80
C GLU A 50 -1.85 4.82 24.68
N MET A 51 -3.05 4.94 24.08
CA MET A 51 -4.31 4.74 24.79
C MET A 51 -4.46 3.31 25.29
N SER A 52 -4.12 2.30 24.47
CA SER A 52 -4.09 0.89 24.90
C SER A 52 -3.17 0.68 26.10
N ASP A 53 -1.97 1.27 26.06
CA ASP A 53 -1.01 1.20 27.17
C ASP A 53 -1.54 1.85 28.46
N LYS A 54 -2.26 2.98 28.33
CA LYS A 54 -2.93 3.64 29.46
C LYS A 54 -4.04 2.76 30.04
N ALA A 55 -4.87 2.15 29.20
CA ALA A 55 -5.94 1.26 29.62
C ALA A 55 -5.39 0.01 30.34
N ARG A 56 -4.32 -0.59 29.82
CA ARG A 56 -3.62 -1.72 30.44
C ARG A 56 -3.07 -1.38 31.82
N LYS A 57 -2.43 -0.20 31.97
CA LYS A 57 -1.94 0.29 33.28
C LYS A 57 -3.06 0.56 34.29
N ALA A 58 -4.29 0.76 33.80
CA ALA A 58 -5.48 0.94 34.62
C ALA A 58 -6.26 -0.38 34.85
N GLU A 59 -5.67 -1.54 34.54
CA GLU A 59 -6.26 -2.88 34.70
C GLU A 59 -7.55 -3.08 33.88
N LYS A 60 -7.70 -2.34 32.78
CA LYS A 60 -8.85 -2.45 31.86
C LYS A 60 -8.49 -3.29 30.64
N GLU A 61 -8.36 -4.59 30.83
CA GLU A 61 -7.78 -5.50 29.82
C GLU A 61 -8.58 -5.58 28.52
N GLU A 62 -9.91 -5.57 28.57
CA GLU A 62 -10.76 -5.63 27.36
C GLU A 62 -10.62 -4.34 26.52
N GLU A 63 -10.72 -3.17 27.16
CA GLU A 63 -10.50 -1.86 26.52
C GLU A 63 -9.08 -1.76 25.93
N ALA A 64 -8.07 -2.21 26.69
CA ALA A 64 -6.69 -2.22 26.21
C ALA A 64 -6.51 -3.10 24.97
N LYS A 65 -7.15 -4.28 24.95
CA LYS A 65 -7.11 -5.19 23.80
C LYS A 65 -7.78 -4.58 22.57
N GLU A 66 -8.97 -4.00 22.72
CA GLU A 66 -9.67 -3.36 21.59
C GLU A 66 -8.85 -2.22 20.99
N LEU A 67 -8.26 -1.37 21.84
CA LEU A 67 -7.38 -0.27 21.40
C LEU A 67 -6.12 -0.80 20.72
N PHE A 68 -5.53 -1.87 21.23
CA PHE A 68 -4.37 -2.50 20.60
C PHE A 68 -4.71 -3.04 19.20
N ASP A 69 -5.82 -3.77 19.08
CA ASP A 69 -6.27 -4.34 17.80
C ASP A 69 -6.57 -3.22 16.78
N ALA A 70 -7.15 -2.11 17.22
CA ALA A 70 -7.37 -0.93 16.38
C ALA A 70 -6.05 -0.26 15.93
N SER A 71 -5.11 -0.06 16.86
CA SER A 71 -3.78 0.46 16.53
C SER A 71 -3.06 -0.43 15.51
N PHE A 72 -3.14 -1.75 15.70
CA PHE A 72 -2.55 -2.73 14.78
C PHE A 72 -3.20 -2.67 13.39
N ALA A 73 -4.54 -2.56 13.31
CA ALA A 73 -5.22 -2.42 12.03
C ALA A 73 -4.79 -1.13 11.29
N LEU A 74 -4.72 0.00 11.99
CA LEU A 74 -4.28 1.28 11.42
C LEU A 74 -2.84 1.22 10.89
N SER A 75 -1.91 0.60 11.62
CA SER A 75 -0.52 0.44 11.16
C SER A 75 -0.42 -0.46 9.92
N GLN A 76 -1.22 -1.52 9.84
CA GLN A 76 -1.28 -2.36 8.64
C GLN A 76 -1.86 -1.61 7.44
N MET A 77 -2.91 -0.80 7.65
CA MET A 77 -3.45 0.06 6.59
C MET A 77 -2.39 1.03 6.08
N ALA A 78 -1.67 1.71 6.99
CA ALA A 78 -0.58 2.59 6.62
C ALA A 78 0.49 1.86 5.81
N SER A 79 0.97 0.70 6.27
CA SER A 79 1.98 -0.10 5.58
C SER A 79 1.52 -0.53 4.18
N ASN A 80 0.27 -0.94 4.03
CA ASN A 80 -0.29 -1.33 2.74
C ASN A 80 -0.35 -0.14 1.78
N HIS A 81 -0.77 1.03 2.27
CA HIS A 81 -0.82 2.25 1.48
C HIS A 81 0.58 2.79 1.13
N THR A 82 1.59 2.59 1.98
CA THR A 82 2.99 2.88 1.63
C THR A 82 3.46 2.04 0.45
N ASN A 83 3.09 0.76 0.37
CA ASN A 83 3.42 -0.06 -0.79
C ASN A 83 2.75 0.44 -2.08
N VAL A 84 1.54 0.99 -1.98
CA VAL A 84 0.86 1.62 -3.12
C VAL A 84 1.59 2.92 -3.51
N TYR A 85 1.89 3.79 -2.55
CA TYR A 85 2.65 5.01 -2.79
C TYR A 85 3.94 4.72 -3.56
N ALA A 86 4.72 3.74 -3.12
CA ALA A 86 5.98 3.35 -3.75
C ALA A 86 5.87 2.81 -5.18
N GLN A 87 4.65 2.51 -5.67
CA GLN A 87 4.44 2.06 -7.06
C GLN A 87 3.93 3.17 -7.98
N PHE A 88 3.30 4.21 -7.44
CA PHE A 88 2.64 5.25 -8.23
C PHE A 88 3.23 6.65 -8.01
N CYS A 89 4.04 6.84 -6.97
CA CYS A 89 4.54 8.14 -6.52
C CYS A 89 6.07 8.20 -6.30
N ASP A 90 6.75 7.05 -6.17
CA ASP A 90 8.21 6.92 -6.09
C ASP A 90 8.77 6.30 -7.38
#